data_AF-A0A1G2N9W4-F1
#
_entry.id   AF-A0A1G2N9W4-F1
#
_cell.length_a   1.000
_cell.length_b   1.000
_cell.length_c   1.000
_cell.angle_alpha   90.00
_cell.angle_beta   90.00
_cell.angle_gamma   90.00
#
_symmetry.space_group_name_H-M   'P 1'
#
loop_
_entity.id
_entity.type
_entity.pdbx_description
1 polymer ?
#
loop_
_entity_poly.entity_id
_entity_poly.type
_entity_poly.pdbx_seq_one_letter_code
_entity_poly.pdbx_strand_id
1 'polypeptide(L)'
;MINNNLKKDGRALIDVARDTISLNRMKKLIVTLIVVLIFLAIILGRQNAVAPIVENDETIELTGEVAAGFYTWEFVEGAVATTTGIPKTAVILKAGTKVYSAGTYEGTCFDVTASTSAWILLEGEMAGAICWWAGGGTELGVFTENGKQVVKKGELDEGSDEVPGTRGNFVTQFEIE
;
A
#
# COMPACT_ATOMS: atom_id res chain seq x y z
N MET A 1 -81.60 -49.16 -0.78
CA MET A 1 -80.27 -49.64 -1.22
C MET A 1 -79.51 -48.46 -1.81
N ILE A 2 -78.84 -47.66 -1.00
CA ILE A 2 -78.10 -46.48 -1.47
C ILE A 2 -76.79 -46.40 -0.67
N ASN A 3 -75.69 -46.21 -1.41
CA ASN A 3 -74.38 -45.71 -0.99
C ASN A 3 -73.37 -46.64 -0.30
N ASN A 4 -72.78 -47.56 -1.08
CA ASN A 4 -71.41 -48.03 -0.84
C ASN A 4 -70.35 -47.45 -1.81
N ASN A 5 -70.76 -46.73 -2.88
CA ASN A 5 -69.81 -46.20 -3.87
C ASN A 5 -69.16 -44.85 -3.48
N LEU A 6 -69.85 -43.98 -2.72
CA LEU A 6 -69.30 -42.67 -2.31
C LEU A 6 -68.15 -42.75 -1.31
N LYS A 7 -68.00 -43.86 -0.57
CA LYS A 7 -66.95 -44.02 0.46
C LYS A 7 -65.61 -44.48 -0.14
N LYS A 8 -65.62 -45.04 -1.35
CA LYS A 8 -64.42 -45.57 -2.03
C LYS A 8 -63.64 -44.47 -2.74
N ASP A 9 -64.33 -43.52 -3.37
CA ASP A 9 -63.71 -42.41 -4.10
C ASP A 9 -63.07 -41.34 -3.19
N GLY A 10 -63.65 -41.08 -2.01
CA GLY A 10 -63.07 -40.11 -1.06
C GLY A 10 -61.72 -40.54 -0.47
N ARG A 11 -61.46 -41.85 -0.35
CA ARG A 11 -60.15 -42.36 0.15
C ARG A 11 -59.06 -42.21 -0.90
N ALA A 12 -59.35 -42.53 -2.16
CA ALA A 12 -58.40 -42.42 -3.27
C ALA A 12 -57.92 -40.97 -3.48
N LEU A 13 -58.82 -39.98 -3.37
CA LEU A 13 -58.46 -38.56 -3.51
C LEU A 13 -57.59 -38.04 -2.35
N ILE A 14 -57.82 -38.52 -1.12
CA ILE A 14 -57.01 -38.15 0.05
C ILE A 14 -55.62 -38.79 -0.02
N ASP A 15 -55.51 -40.03 -0.49
CA ASP A 15 -54.23 -40.73 -0.61
C ASP A 15 -53.36 -40.11 -1.72
N VAL A 16 -53.93 -39.74 -2.89
CA VAL A 16 -53.19 -39.04 -3.96
C VAL A 16 -52.67 -37.66 -3.52
N ALA A 17 -53.46 -36.89 -2.76
CA ALA A 17 -53.05 -35.60 -2.22
C ALA A 17 -51.97 -35.72 -1.13
N ARG A 18 -52.05 -36.77 -0.28
CA ARG A 18 -51.02 -37.09 0.71
C ARG A 18 -49.70 -37.45 0.04
N ASP A 19 -49.74 -38.22 -1.04
CA ASP A 19 -48.55 -38.65 -1.78
C ASP A 19 -47.85 -37.50 -2.52
N THR A 20 -48.61 -36.55 -3.09
CA THR A 20 -48.02 -35.35 -3.71
C THR A 20 -47.44 -34.36 -2.70
N ILE A 21 -48.08 -34.18 -1.54
CA ILE A 21 -47.53 -33.35 -0.44
C ILE A 21 -46.28 -34.03 0.15
N SER A 22 -46.30 -35.35 0.31
CA SER A 22 -45.15 -36.15 0.75
C SER A 22 -43.97 -36.03 -0.23
N LEU A 23 -44.23 -36.14 -1.54
CA LEU A 23 -43.20 -36.03 -2.58
C LEU A 23 -42.58 -34.61 -2.63
N ASN A 24 -43.39 -33.56 -2.51
CA ASN A 24 -42.87 -32.18 -2.51
C ASN A 24 -42.13 -31.83 -1.22
N ARG A 25 -42.54 -32.38 -0.07
CA ARG A 25 -41.79 -32.26 1.19
C ARG A 25 -40.47 -33.04 1.11
N MET A 26 -40.47 -34.23 0.52
CA MET A 26 -39.27 -35.05 0.31
C MET A 26 -38.28 -34.38 -0.64
N LYS A 27 -38.74 -33.80 -1.76
CA LYS A 27 -37.89 -33.02 -2.68
C LYS A 27 -37.26 -31.81 -2.00
N LYS A 28 -38.01 -31.05 -1.19
CA LYS A 28 -37.46 -29.92 -0.42
C LYS A 28 -36.40 -30.38 0.59
N LEU A 29 -36.65 -31.48 1.30
CA LEU A 29 -35.68 -32.05 2.24
C LEU A 29 -34.39 -32.51 1.53
N ILE A 30 -34.49 -33.16 0.36
CA ILE A 30 -33.33 -33.59 -0.43
C ILE A 30 -32.52 -32.38 -0.90
N VAL A 31 -33.17 -31.33 -1.43
CA VAL A 31 -32.48 -30.12 -1.88
C VAL A 31 -31.78 -29.41 -0.71
N THR A 32 -32.44 -29.27 0.43
CA THR A 32 -31.83 -28.66 1.62
C THR A 32 -30.64 -29.49 2.12
N LEU A 33 -30.72 -30.82 2.11
CA LEU A 33 -29.61 -31.70 2.49
C LEU A 33 -28.41 -31.53 1.55
N ILE A 34 -28.64 -31.47 0.23
CA ILE A 34 -27.58 -31.27 -0.77
C ILE A 34 -26.88 -29.92 -0.54
N VAL A 35 -27.63 -28.84 -0.31
CA VAL A 35 -27.05 -27.51 -0.05
C VAL A 35 -26.21 -27.51 1.23
N VAL A 36 -26.69 -28.15 2.30
CA VAL A 36 -25.94 -28.29 3.56
C VAL A 36 -24.66 -29.09 3.35
N LEU A 37 -24.71 -30.20 2.60
CA LEU A 37 -23.53 -31.03 2.31
C LEU A 37 -22.49 -30.28 1.46
N ILE A 38 -22.92 -29.48 0.48
CA ILE A 38 -22.03 -28.61 -0.30
C ILE A 38 -21.37 -27.56 0.59
N PHE A 39 -22.15 -26.90 1.46
CA PHE A 39 -21.62 -25.93 2.42
C PHE A 39 -20.62 -26.57 3.39
N LEU A 40 -20.91 -27.77 3.89
CA LEU A 40 -20.00 -28.52 4.77
C LEU A 40 -18.70 -28.89 4.05
N ALA A 41 -18.78 -29.34 2.80
CA ALA A 41 -17.61 -29.65 1.98
C ALA A 41 -16.74 -28.42 1.69
N ILE A 42 -17.34 -27.24 1.51
CA ILE A 42 -16.60 -25.97 1.35
C ILE A 42 -15.87 -25.60 2.65
N ILE A 43 -16.52 -25.77 3.81
CA ILE A 43 -15.91 -25.48 5.12
C ILE A 43 -14.76 -26.44 5.41
N LEU A 44 -14.95 -27.75 5.16
CA LEU A 44 -13.94 -28.77 5.40
C LEU A 44 -12.79 -28.72 4.37
N GLY A 45 -13.08 -28.34 3.12
CA GLY A 45 -12.09 -28.20 2.05
C GLY A 45 -11.13 -27.01 2.23
N ARG A 46 -11.44 -26.06 3.12
CA ARG A 46 -10.56 -24.92 3.42
C ARG A 46 -9.45 -25.22 4.44
N GLN A 47 -9.44 -26.40 5.08
CA GLN A 47 -8.50 -26.68 6.18
C GLN A 47 -7.17 -27.33 5.77
N ASN A 48 -6.98 -27.73 4.50
CA ASN A 48 -5.82 -28.56 4.12
C ASN A 48 -4.94 -27.99 3.00
N ALA A 49 -4.64 -26.69 3.03
CA ALA A 49 -3.57 -26.13 2.21
C ALA A 49 -2.67 -25.21 3.04
N VAL A 50 -2.16 -25.72 4.16
CA VAL A 50 -0.95 -25.17 4.76
C VAL A 50 0.19 -26.03 4.23
N ALA A 51 0.93 -25.49 3.24
CA ALA A 51 2.17 -26.10 2.79
C ALA A 51 3.12 -26.27 4.00
N PRO A 52 3.91 -27.34 4.06
CA PRO A 52 4.92 -27.47 5.11
C PRO A 52 5.88 -26.28 5.01
N ILE A 53 5.94 -25.49 6.08
CA ILE A 53 6.92 -24.43 6.23
C ILE A 53 8.26 -25.15 6.42
N VAL A 54 9.07 -25.19 5.36
CA VAL A 54 10.47 -25.61 5.47
C VAL A 54 11.15 -24.49 6.24
N GLU A 55 11.44 -24.74 7.51
CA GLU A 55 12.24 -23.86 8.36
C GLU A 55 13.70 -23.98 7.87
N ASN A 56 14.00 -23.27 6.78
CA ASN A 56 15.38 -22.98 6.43
C ASN A 56 15.88 -21.97 7.47
N ASP A 57 16.70 -22.47 8.39
CA ASP A 57 17.64 -21.69 9.19
C ASP A 57 18.74 -21.14 8.25
N GLU A 58 18.32 -20.27 7.34
CA GLU A 58 19.21 -19.33 6.68
C GLU A 58 19.16 -18.06 7.51
N THR A 59 20.31 -17.68 8.03
CA THR A 59 20.56 -16.34 8.54
C THR A 59 20.30 -15.35 7.40
N ILE A 60 19.08 -14.82 7.35
CA ILE A 60 18.70 -13.73 6.45
C ILE A 60 19.51 -12.52 6.90
N GLU A 61 20.60 -12.22 6.20
CA GLU A 61 21.10 -10.84 6.16
C GLU A 61 19.95 -9.99 5.60
N LEU A 62 19.33 -9.19 6.47
CA LEU A 62 18.35 -8.18 6.10
C LEU A 62 19.03 -7.12 5.22
N THR A 63 19.27 -7.46 3.95
CA THR A 63 19.42 -6.45 2.90
C THR A 63 18.03 -5.85 2.70
N GLY A 64 17.71 -4.86 3.53
CA GLY A 64 16.45 -4.13 3.53
C GLY A 64 16.27 -3.36 2.22
N GLU A 65 15.84 -4.05 1.17
CA GLU A 65 15.37 -3.41 -0.04
C GLU A 65 14.05 -2.72 0.28
N VAL A 66 14.13 -1.42 0.57
CA VAL A 66 12.95 -0.58 0.75
C VAL A 66 12.19 -0.56 -0.58
N ALA A 67 10.91 -0.94 -0.54
CA ALA A 67 10.08 -1.00 -1.73
C ALA A 67 10.09 0.35 -2.49
N ALA A 68 10.20 0.30 -3.81
CA ALA A 68 10.12 1.48 -4.66
C ALA A 68 8.86 2.31 -4.34
N GLY A 69 9.05 3.62 -4.17
CA GLY A 69 7.97 4.55 -3.83
C GLY A 69 7.56 4.57 -2.35
N PHE A 70 8.31 3.92 -1.45
CA PHE A 70 8.07 4.03 -0.01
C PHE A 70 8.33 5.46 0.52
N TYR A 71 9.34 6.13 -0.04
CA TYR A 71 9.65 7.53 0.23
C TYR A 71 9.13 8.39 -0.91
N THR A 72 8.32 9.40 -0.60
CA THR A 72 7.85 10.38 -1.58
C THR A 72 7.95 11.78 -0.99
N TRP A 73 8.35 12.74 -1.84
CA TRP A 73 8.43 14.14 -1.46
C TRP A 73 7.17 14.90 -1.89
N GLU A 74 6.69 15.77 -1.01
CA GLU A 74 5.64 16.74 -1.31
C GLU A 74 6.19 18.15 -1.10
N PHE A 75 5.83 19.05 -2.02
CA PHE A 75 6.29 20.42 -2.04
C PHE A 75 5.09 21.36 -1.97
N VAL A 76 5.07 22.21 -0.96
CA VAL A 76 4.04 23.24 -0.78
C VAL A 76 4.70 24.59 -1.02
N GLU A 77 4.40 25.20 -2.16
CA GLU A 77 4.86 26.56 -2.47
C GLU A 77 4.25 27.54 -1.47
N GLY A 78 5.12 28.27 -0.79
CA GLY A 78 4.77 29.28 0.20
C GLY A 78 4.83 30.69 -0.36
N ALA A 79 4.67 31.67 0.54
CA ALA A 79 4.80 33.07 0.18
C ALA A 79 6.23 33.41 -0.23
N VAL A 80 6.37 34.23 -1.26
CA VAL A 80 7.65 34.83 -1.67
C VAL A 80 8.14 35.76 -0.56
N ALA A 81 9.41 35.64 -0.20
CA ALA A 81 10.02 36.51 0.80
C ALA A 81 9.94 37.98 0.34
N THR A 82 9.22 38.82 1.07
CA THR A 82 8.90 40.20 0.66
C THR A 82 10.14 41.11 0.55
N THR A 83 11.22 40.73 1.21
CA THR A 83 12.49 41.48 1.22
C THR A 83 13.44 41.06 0.10
N THR A 84 13.42 39.80 -0.33
CA THR A 84 14.39 39.25 -1.30
C THR A 84 13.76 38.84 -2.62
N GLY A 85 12.42 38.70 -2.68
CA GLY A 85 11.71 38.20 -3.86
C GLY A 85 11.91 36.70 -4.12
N ILE A 86 12.55 35.97 -3.19
CA ILE A 86 12.87 34.57 -3.36
C ILE A 86 11.67 33.71 -2.90
N PRO A 87 11.18 32.75 -3.71
CA PRO A 87 10.13 31.84 -3.29
C PRO A 87 10.62 30.97 -2.14
N LYS A 88 9.69 30.59 -1.25
CA LYS A 88 9.96 29.61 -0.20
C LYS A 88 9.04 28.42 -0.38
N THR A 89 9.59 27.22 -0.24
CA THR A 89 8.85 25.98 -0.42
C THR A 89 9.01 25.13 0.83
N ALA A 90 7.87 24.72 1.40
CA ALA A 90 7.88 23.74 2.46
C ALA A 90 8.05 22.34 1.87
N VAL A 91 8.99 21.57 2.42
CA VAL A 91 9.31 20.22 1.96
C VAL A 91 8.83 19.22 3.00
N ILE A 92 8.04 18.25 2.53
CA ILE A 92 7.41 17.24 3.35
C ILE A 92 7.84 15.88 2.82
N LEU A 93 8.35 15.02 3.70
CA LEU A 93 8.65 13.63 3.39
C LEU A 93 7.48 12.75 3.83
N LYS A 94 6.99 11.91 2.93
CA LYS A 94 6.12 10.80 3.27
C LYS A 94 6.93 9.51 3.22
N ALA A 95 6.95 8.78 4.33
CA ALA A 95 7.59 7.47 4.46
C ALA A 95 6.51 6.45 4.82
N GLY A 96 6.01 5.72 3.83
CA GLY A 96 4.83 4.88 3.98
C GLY A 96 3.60 5.67 4.45
N THR A 97 3.13 5.41 5.67
CA THR A 97 1.97 6.10 6.27
C THR A 97 2.34 7.30 7.14
N LYS A 98 3.63 7.52 7.42
CA LYS A 98 4.12 8.61 8.25
C LYS A 98 4.48 9.82 7.39
N VAL A 99 4.30 11.02 7.97
CA VAL A 99 4.56 12.30 7.32
C VAL A 99 5.49 13.11 8.21
N TYR A 100 6.58 13.62 7.62
CA TYR A 100 7.62 14.38 8.31
C TYR A 100 7.78 15.74 7.64
N SER A 101 7.84 16.80 8.45
CA SER A 101 8.27 18.11 7.97
C SER A 101 9.79 18.07 7.81
N ALA A 102 10.28 18.16 6.58
CA ALA A 102 11.71 18.19 6.29
C ALA A 102 12.29 19.61 6.39
N GLY A 103 11.44 20.63 6.31
CA GLY A 103 11.82 22.03 6.49
C GLY A 103 11.12 22.98 5.52
N THR A 104 11.60 24.21 5.46
CA THR A 104 11.20 25.20 4.46
C THR A 104 12.44 25.86 3.91
N TYR A 105 12.58 25.83 2.58
CA TYR A 105 13.80 26.22 1.90
C TYR A 105 13.52 27.27 0.84
N GLU A 106 14.54 28.03 0.49
CA GLU A 106 14.47 29.00 -0.59
C GLU A 106 14.54 28.30 -1.94
N GLY A 107 13.78 28.83 -2.90
CA GLY A 107 13.70 28.29 -4.26
C GLY A 107 12.48 27.41 -4.51
N THR A 108 12.46 26.86 -5.73
CA THR A 108 11.48 25.88 -6.17
C THR A 108 12.05 24.50 -5.93
N CYS A 109 11.26 23.63 -5.28
CA CYS A 109 11.70 22.27 -4.96
C CYS A 109 11.13 21.23 -5.93
N PHE A 110 11.90 20.18 -6.18
CA PHE A 110 11.48 19.05 -7.01
C PHE A 110 12.10 17.74 -6.50
N ASP A 111 11.43 16.63 -6.83
CA ASP A 111 11.89 15.29 -6.52
C ASP A 111 12.96 14.88 -7.53
N VAL A 112 14.10 14.39 -7.04
CA VAL A 112 15.23 13.98 -7.88
C VAL A 112 14.86 12.80 -8.79
N THR A 113 13.94 11.94 -8.34
CA THR A 113 13.46 10.76 -9.07
C THR A 113 12.32 11.05 -10.04
N ALA A 114 11.80 12.27 -10.07
CA ALA A 114 10.78 12.66 -11.05
C ALA A 114 11.32 12.48 -12.47
N SER A 115 10.49 11.96 -13.38
CA SER A 115 10.90 11.66 -14.77
C SER A 115 11.36 12.88 -15.57
N THR A 116 11.05 14.09 -15.10
CA THR A 116 11.46 15.37 -15.68
C THR A 116 12.77 15.90 -15.12
N SER A 117 13.32 15.27 -14.08
CA SER A 117 14.58 15.67 -13.44
C SER A 117 15.78 15.16 -14.25
N ALA A 118 16.78 16.02 -14.44
CA ALA A 118 18.10 15.63 -14.96
C ALA A 118 19.06 15.18 -13.84
N TRP A 119 18.65 15.33 -12.58
CA TRP A 119 19.45 14.96 -11.41
C TRP A 119 19.31 13.47 -11.11
N ILE A 120 20.37 12.90 -10.53
CA ILE A 120 20.38 11.52 -10.07
C ILE A 120 20.56 11.47 -8.55
N LEU A 121 20.05 10.41 -7.93
CA LEU A 121 20.36 10.10 -6.54
C LEU A 121 21.87 9.85 -6.39
N LEU A 122 22.43 10.30 -5.28
CA LEU A 122 23.82 10.02 -4.91
C LEU A 122 23.95 8.62 -4.30
N GLU A 123 25.18 8.16 -4.13
CA GLU A 123 25.45 6.83 -3.56
C GLU A 123 24.82 6.68 -2.18
N GLY A 124 24.05 5.61 -1.98
CA GLY A 124 23.35 5.31 -0.73
C GLY A 124 22.09 6.16 -0.46
N GLU A 125 21.76 7.11 -1.34
CA GLU A 125 20.54 7.90 -1.26
C GLU A 125 19.35 7.11 -1.83
N MET A 126 18.31 6.91 -1.02
CA MET A 126 17.11 6.14 -1.42
C MET A 126 16.01 7.02 -2.01
N ALA A 127 15.98 8.30 -1.64
CA ALA A 127 15.09 9.31 -2.18
C ALA A 127 15.71 10.68 -1.97
N GLY A 128 15.52 11.58 -2.93
CA GLY A 128 16.17 12.88 -2.94
C GLY A 128 15.24 14.00 -3.39
N ALA A 129 15.43 15.18 -2.83
CA ALA A 129 14.76 16.40 -3.24
C ALA A 129 15.76 17.55 -3.32
N ILE A 130 15.57 18.44 -4.29
CA ILE A 130 16.40 19.63 -4.47
C ILE A 130 15.50 20.85 -4.45
N CYS A 131 15.87 21.86 -3.68
CA CYS A 131 15.31 23.20 -3.68
C CYS A 131 16.33 24.15 -4.31
N TRP A 132 16.00 24.68 -5.48
CA TRP A 132 16.95 25.44 -6.31
C TRP A 132 16.51 26.89 -6.51
N TRP A 133 17.48 27.80 -6.43
CA TRP A 133 17.31 29.19 -6.79
C TRP A 133 18.64 29.82 -7.24
N ALA A 134 18.62 30.48 -8.41
CA ALA A 134 19.68 31.37 -8.88
C ALA A 134 21.11 30.81 -8.77
N GLY A 135 21.31 29.53 -9.09
CA GLY A 135 22.63 28.91 -9.12
C GLY A 135 23.01 28.11 -7.88
N GLY A 136 22.15 28.06 -6.86
CA GLY A 136 22.40 27.23 -5.69
C GLY A 136 21.12 26.86 -4.94
N GLY A 137 21.29 26.28 -3.76
CA GLY A 137 20.18 25.99 -2.87
C GLY A 137 20.49 24.86 -1.90
N THR A 138 19.48 24.01 -1.69
CA THR A 138 19.54 22.95 -0.70
C THR A 138 19.14 21.63 -1.33
N GLU A 139 19.85 20.57 -0.96
CA GLU A 139 19.41 19.21 -1.26
C GLU A 139 19.06 18.46 0.03
N LEU A 140 18.14 17.53 -0.11
CA LEU A 140 17.64 16.66 0.94
C LEU A 140 17.68 15.23 0.43
N GLY A 141 18.14 14.31 1.27
CA GLY A 141 18.18 12.89 0.91
C GLY A 141 17.79 12.00 2.08
N VAL A 142 17.21 10.85 1.77
CA VAL A 142 16.96 9.77 2.72
C VAL A 142 18.07 8.73 2.59
N PHE A 143 18.71 8.40 3.70
CA PHE A 143 19.85 7.47 3.77
C PHE A 143 19.63 6.40 4.83
N THR A 144 20.31 5.27 4.67
CA THR A 144 20.40 4.25 5.73
C THR A 144 21.73 4.41 6.45
N GLU A 145 21.70 4.72 7.75
CA GLU A 145 22.89 4.81 8.60
C GLU A 145 22.70 3.92 9.84
N ASN A 146 23.61 2.98 10.07
CA ASN A 146 23.54 2.05 11.21
C ASN A 146 22.20 1.30 11.32
N GLY A 147 21.63 0.89 10.18
CA GLY A 147 20.33 0.20 10.11
C GLY A 147 19.12 1.09 10.38
N LYS A 148 19.31 2.41 10.53
CA LYS A 148 18.25 3.40 10.71
C LYS A 148 18.09 4.25 9.46
N GLN A 149 16.86 4.67 9.22
CA GLN A 149 16.51 5.55 8.12
C GLN A 149 16.65 7.00 8.60
N VAL A 150 17.41 7.83 7.89
CA VAL A 150 17.68 9.22 8.30
C VAL A 150 17.48 10.17 7.15
N VAL A 151 16.97 11.37 7.46
CA VAL A 151 16.92 12.49 6.52
C VAL A 151 18.15 13.36 6.74
N LYS A 152 18.87 13.65 5.65
CA LYS A 152 20.04 14.51 5.66
C LYS A 152 19.84 15.69 4.72
N LYS A 153 20.50 16.81 5.03
CA LYS A 153 20.50 18.05 4.26
C LYS A 153 21.91 18.38 3.78
N GLY A 154 22.05 18.74 2.51
CA GLY A 154 23.28 19.27 1.91
C GLY A 154 23.08 20.70 1.40
N GLU A 155 24.18 21.42 1.26
CA GLU A 155 24.22 22.67 0.50
C GLU A 155 24.52 22.34 -0.96
N LEU A 156 23.87 23.06 -1.86
CA LEU A 156 23.98 22.84 -3.29
C LEU A 156 24.43 24.13 -3.97
N ASP A 157 25.41 24.04 -4.85
CA ASP A 157 25.98 25.19 -5.56
C ASP A 157 26.41 24.75 -6.98
N GLU A 158 26.08 25.54 -8.00
CA GLU A 158 26.42 25.24 -9.39
C GLU A 158 27.91 25.42 -9.69
N GLY A 159 28.62 26.18 -8.85
CA GLY A 159 29.99 26.59 -9.08
C GLY A 159 30.12 27.76 -10.06
N SER A 160 31.32 27.90 -10.61
CA SER A 160 31.68 28.84 -11.67
C SER A 160 32.69 28.19 -12.62
N ASP A 161 33.22 28.98 -13.57
CA ASP A 161 34.31 28.53 -14.46
C ASP A 161 35.59 28.18 -13.68
N GLU A 162 35.78 28.78 -12.50
CA GLU A 162 36.97 28.62 -11.66
C GLU A 162 36.73 27.73 -10.43
N VAL A 163 35.49 27.61 -9.96
CA VAL A 163 35.13 26.88 -8.73
C VAL A 163 34.16 25.75 -9.09
N PRO A 164 34.49 24.49 -8.81
CA PRO A 164 33.55 23.41 -9.07
C PRO A 164 32.30 23.55 -8.20
N GLY A 165 31.15 23.15 -8.74
CA GLY A 165 29.92 23.06 -7.99
C GLY A 165 30.02 22.11 -6.79
N THR A 166 29.14 22.33 -5.81
CA THR A 166 29.10 21.55 -4.57
C THR A 166 27.80 20.77 -4.48
N ARG A 167 27.92 19.48 -4.15
CA ARG A 167 26.81 18.57 -3.83
C ARG A 167 27.35 17.42 -2.95
N GLY A 168 26.49 16.84 -2.12
CA GLY A 168 26.73 15.62 -1.36
C GLY A 168 27.29 15.84 0.05
N ASN A 169 27.41 17.09 0.50
CA ASN A 169 27.91 17.46 1.83
C ASN A 169 26.83 17.29 2.93
N PHE A 170 26.19 16.13 2.95
CA PHE A 170 25.02 15.84 3.76
C PHE A 170 25.30 15.81 5.27
N VAL A 171 24.45 16.52 6.01
CA VAL A 171 24.38 16.51 7.47
C VAL A 171 23.00 16.01 7.93
N THR A 172 23.00 15.02 8.83
CA THR A 172 21.77 14.43 9.39
C THR A 172 20.92 15.48 10.09
N GLN A 173 19.64 15.51 9.73
CA GLN A 173 18.63 16.39 10.32
C GLN A 173 17.81 15.64 11.37
N PHE A 174 17.28 14.47 11.01
CA PHE A 174 16.48 13.64 11.91
C PHE A 174 16.43 12.18 11.44
N GLU A 175 16.03 11.29 12.35
CA GLU A 175 15.77 9.88 12.09
C GLU A 175 14.28 9.66 11.76
N ILE A 176 14.00 8.71 10.87
CA ILE A 176 12.66 8.26 10.49
C ILE A 176 12.32 7.04 11.36
N GLU A 177 11.35 7.21 12.25
CA GLU A 177 10.79 6.13 13.10
C GLU A 177 9.92 5.13 12.34
#